data_AF-W7E1B1-F1
#
_entry.id   AF-W7E1B1-F1
#
_cell.length_a   1.000
_cell.length_b   1.000
_cell.length_c   1.000
_cell.angle_alpha   90.00
_cell.angle_beta   90.00
_cell.angle_gamma   90.00
#
_symmetry.space_group_name_H-M   'P 1'
#
loop_
_entity.id
_entity.type
_entity.pdbx_description
1 polymer ?
#
loop_
_entity_poly.entity_id
_entity_poly.type
_entity_poly.pdbx_seq_one_letter_code
_entity_poly.pdbx_strand_id
1 'polypeptide(L)'
;MAKPCKKIWRTLVGLGFAACGISKVMGIEIQEKRFSQLNWTQSNMKTIGGAQIAGAALLSCKKTSKLGALLLAASALCLLITGLKHNRKQELAIDGLGIFAALSILFSKNCKN
;
A
#
# COMPACT_ATOMS: atom_id res chain seq x y z
N MET A 1 -12.71 -26.09 0.89
CA MET A 1 -11.53 -25.91 0.01
C MET A 1 -11.27 -24.42 -0.32
N ALA A 2 -10.87 -23.57 0.65
CA ALA A 2 -10.75 -22.11 0.44
C ALA A 2 -9.30 -21.54 0.58
N LYS A 3 -8.29 -22.41 0.70
CA LYS A 3 -6.89 -22.04 1.05
C LYS A 3 -6.07 -21.36 -0.08
N PRO A 4 -6.20 -21.68 -1.39
CA PRO A 4 -5.33 -21.08 -2.41
C PRO A 4 -5.69 -19.60 -2.70
N CYS A 5 -6.97 -19.26 -2.63
CA CYS A 5 -7.47 -17.92 -2.96
C CYS A 5 -6.89 -16.83 -2.05
N LYS A 6 -6.73 -17.10 -0.74
CA LYS A 6 -6.12 -16.15 0.20
C LYS A 6 -4.60 -15.95 0.00
N LYS A 7 -3.88 -16.99 -0.41
CA LYS A 7 -2.43 -16.88 -0.68
C LYS A 7 -2.19 -16.06 -1.95
N ILE A 8 -2.96 -16.34 -3.00
CA ILE A 8 -2.93 -15.62 -4.27
C ILE A 8 -3.31 -14.14 -4.04
N TRP A 9 -4.39 -13.88 -3.30
CA TRP A 9 -4.82 -12.52 -2.96
C TRP A 9 -3.72 -11.73 -2.23
N ARG A 10 -3.09 -12.33 -1.22
CA ARG A 10 -2.00 -11.69 -0.48
C ARG A 10 -0.81 -11.37 -1.37
N THR A 11 -0.47 -12.26 -2.29
CA THR A 11 0.60 -12.04 -3.26
C THR A 11 0.24 -10.92 -4.24
N LEU A 12 -0.99 -10.87 -4.75
CA LEU A 12 -1.46 -9.82 -5.64
C LEU A 12 -1.42 -8.45 -4.96
N VAL A 13 -1.90 -8.35 -3.72
CA VAL A 13 -1.83 -7.09 -2.95
C VAL A 13 -0.38 -6.69 -2.69
N GLY A 14 0.47 -7.63 -2.27
CA GLY A 14 1.90 -7.38 -2.08
C GLY A 14 2.59 -6.87 -3.34
N LEU A 15 2.34 -7.51 -4.49
CA LEU A 15 2.89 -7.10 -5.79
C LEU A 15 2.38 -5.72 -6.21
N GLY A 16 1.09 -5.43 -6.06
CA GLY A 16 0.52 -4.13 -6.39
C GLY A 16 1.15 -3.00 -5.58
N PHE A 17 1.30 -3.20 -4.27
CA PHE A 17 1.97 -2.22 -3.41
C PHE A 17 3.48 -2.12 -3.68
N ALA A 18 4.16 -3.24 -3.98
CA ALA A 18 5.57 -3.22 -4.34
C ALA A 18 5.80 -2.45 -5.64
N ALA A 19 5.01 -2.70 -6.69
CA ALA A 19 5.08 -1.96 -7.96
C ALA A 19 4.81 -0.46 -7.74
N CYS A 20 3.77 -0.14 -6.94
CA CYS A 20 3.45 1.24 -6.59
C CYS A 20 4.58 1.91 -5.78
N GLY A 21 5.25 1.16 -4.90
CA GLY A 21 6.38 1.64 -4.11
C GLY A 21 7.63 1.86 -4.95
N ILE A 22 7.97 0.91 -5.83
CA ILE A 22 9.10 1.02 -6.77
C ILE A 22 8.92 2.24 -7.67
N SER A 23 7.71 2.47 -8.20
CA SER A 23 7.43 3.65 -9.03
C SER A 23 7.68 4.98 -8.31
N LYS A 24 7.47 5.04 -6.98
CA LYS A 24 7.76 6.21 -6.15
C LYS A 24 9.24 6.34 -5.86
N VAL A 25 9.93 5.23 -5.57
CA VAL A 25 11.38 5.26 -5.29
C VAL A 25 12.17 5.65 -6.53
N MET A 26 11.77 5.14 -7.71
CA MET A 26 12.38 5.46 -8.99
C MET A 26 12.04 6.86 -9.51
N GLY A 27 11.11 7.58 -8.87
CA GLY A 27 10.73 8.93 -9.30
C GLY A 27 10.07 8.94 -10.68
N ILE A 28 9.15 8.00 -10.95
CA ILE A 28 8.40 8.07 -12.20
C ILE A 28 7.63 9.40 -12.23
N GLU A 29 7.72 10.12 -13.35
CA GLU A 29 7.21 11.49 -13.52
C GLU A 29 5.76 11.68 -13.02
N ILE A 30 4.90 10.66 -13.19
CA ILE A 30 3.52 10.71 -12.71
C ILE A 30 3.42 10.75 -11.17
N GLN A 31 4.29 10.04 -10.46
CA GLN A 31 4.37 10.09 -8.99
C GLN A 31 5.01 11.40 -8.54
N GLU A 32 6.01 11.91 -9.26
CA GLU A 32 6.63 13.20 -8.94
C GLU A 32 5.62 14.36 -9.06
N LYS A 33 4.85 14.40 -10.16
CA LYS A 33 3.76 15.36 -10.35
C LYS A 33 2.73 15.24 -9.24
N ARG A 34 2.34 14.01 -8.88
CA ARG A 34 1.38 13.75 -7.80
C ARG A 34 1.89 14.28 -6.46
N PHE A 35 3.11 13.95 -6.06
CA PHE A 35 3.67 14.38 -4.77
C PHE A 35 3.96 15.89 -4.74
N SER A 36 4.40 16.47 -5.86
CA SER A 36 4.56 17.92 -5.98
C SER A 36 3.21 18.65 -5.80
N GLN A 37 2.13 18.13 -6.35
CA GLN A 37 0.77 18.69 -6.17
C GLN A 37 0.25 18.56 -4.73
N LEU A 38 0.80 17.64 -3.94
CA LEU A 38 0.53 17.49 -2.50
C LEU A 38 1.45 18.33 -1.61
N ASN A 39 2.29 19.20 -2.21
CA ASN A 39 3.35 19.95 -1.51
C ASN A 39 4.34 19.05 -0.75
N TRP A 40 4.58 17.85 -1.26
CA TRP A 40 5.49 16.89 -0.65
C TRP A 40 6.81 16.82 -1.40
N THR A 41 7.89 16.66 -0.65
CA THR A 41 9.24 16.54 -1.21
C THR A 41 9.45 15.17 -1.86
N GLN A 42 10.46 15.07 -2.72
CA GLN A 42 10.91 13.76 -3.22
C GLN A 42 11.32 12.81 -2.09
N SER A 43 11.81 13.32 -0.97
CA SER A 43 12.14 12.51 0.20
C SER A 43 10.89 11.84 0.80
N ASN A 44 9.78 12.58 0.90
CA ASN A 44 8.50 12.02 1.35
C ASN A 44 8.01 10.93 0.39
N MET A 45 8.14 11.17 -0.93
CA MET A 45 7.80 10.18 -1.95
C MET A 45 8.59 8.88 -1.82
N LYS A 46 9.92 8.98 -1.71
CA LYS A 46 10.81 7.82 -1.54
C LYS A 46 10.55 7.12 -0.22
N THR A 47 10.27 7.84 0.86
CA THR A 47 9.92 7.28 2.17
C THR A 47 8.64 6.45 2.10
N ILE A 48 7.57 6.99 1.52
CA ILE A 48 6.31 6.24 1.33
C ILE A 48 6.52 5.05 0.39
N GLY A 49 7.27 5.24 -0.70
CA GLY A 49 7.61 4.16 -1.63
C GLY A 49 8.38 3.02 -0.95
N GLY A 50 9.38 3.37 -0.13
CA GLY A 50 10.14 2.42 0.67
C GLY A 50 9.28 1.69 1.69
N ALA A 51 8.38 2.38 2.39
CA ALA A 51 7.43 1.77 3.32
C ALA A 51 6.49 0.78 2.62
N GLN A 52 6.05 1.08 1.39
CA GLN A 52 5.24 0.17 0.59
C GLN A 52 6.03 -1.08 0.15
N ILE A 53 7.28 -0.93 -0.27
CA ILE A 53 8.16 -2.06 -0.62
C ILE A 53 8.43 -2.93 0.61
N ALA A 54 8.80 -2.31 1.74
CA ALA A 54 9.04 -3.01 3.00
C ALA A 54 7.78 -3.74 3.49
N GLY A 55 6.61 -3.09 3.44
CA GLY A 55 5.33 -3.69 3.81
C GLY A 55 4.98 -4.89 2.92
N ALA A 56 5.23 -4.79 1.61
CA ALA A 56 5.06 -5.89 0.67
C ALA A 56 6.02 -7.06 0.93
N ALA A 57 7.29 -6.77 1.26
CA ALA A 57 8.26 -7.79 1.64
C ALA A 57 7.83 -8.53 2.93
N LEU A 58 7.38 -7.77 3.94
CA LEU A 58 6.88 -8.32 5.21
C LEU A 58 5.62 -9.18 5.03
N LEU A 59 4.80 -8.88 4.02
CA LEU A 59 3.61 -9.67 3.66
C LEU A 59 3.93 -11.08 3.16
N SER A 60 5.11 -11.28 2.57
CA SER A 60 5.56 -12.57 2.07
C SER A 60 5.83 -13.57 3.20
N CYS A 61 6.27 -13.09 4.37
CA CYS A 61 6.55 -13.94 5.53
C CYS A 61 5.32 -14.06 6.47
N LYS A 62 4.94 -15.29 6.84
CA LYS A 62 3.77 -15.56 7.68
C LYS A 62 3.82 -14.89 9.06
N LYS A 63 5.01 -14.79 9.67
CA LYS A 63 5.18 -14.20 11.01
C LYS A 63 5.01 -12.68 10.99
N THR A 64 5.43 -12.04 9.90
CA THR A 64 5.41 -10.58 9.75
C THR A 64 4.25 -10.07 8.89
N SER A 65 3.41 -10.94 8.35
CA SER A 65 2.40 -10.53 7.36
C SER A 65 1.38 -9.53 7.90
N LYS A 66 1.07 -9.59 9.20
CA LYS A 66 0.19 -8.60 9.85
C LYS A 66 0.86 -7.23 9.96
N LEU A 67 2.15 -7.19 10.31
CA LEU A 67 2.93 -5.96 10.35
C LEU A 67 3.06 -5.37 8.94
N GLY A 68 3.32 -6.21 7.93
CA GLY A 68 3.34 -5.78 6.53
C GLY A 68 2.01 -5.16 6.09
N ALA A 69 0.89 -5.82 6.40
CA ALA A 69 -0.43 -5.30 6.10
C ALA A 69 -0.75 -3.98 6.84
N LEU A 70 -0.35 -3.83 8.11
CA LEU A 70 -0.47 -2.57 8.85
C LEU A 70 0.35 -1.45 8.19
N LEU A 71 1.60 -1.74 7.82
CA LEU A 71 2.48 -0.75 7.20
C LEU A 71 1.93 -0.28 5.84
N LEU A 72 1.40 -1.21 5.03
CA LEU A 72 0.74 -0.88 3.77
C LEU A 72 -0.54 -0.04 3.98
N ALA A 73 -1.37 -0.43 4.96
CA ALA A 73 -2.58 0.30 5.30
C ALA A 73 -2.25 1.72 5.78
N ALA A 74 -1.26 1.87 6.65
CA ALA A 74 -0.80 3.18 7.13
C ALA A 74 -0.26 4.05 5.99
N SER A 75 0.54 3.48 5.09
CA SER A 75 1.08 4.19 3.93
C SER A 75 -0.03 4.68 2.99
N ALA A 76 -1.03 3.82 2.71
CA ALA A 76 -2.18 4.16 1.88
C ALA A 76 -3.11 5.18 2.56
N LEU A 77 -3.30 5.06 3.88
CA LEU A 77 -4.08 6.01 4.67
C LEU A 77 -3.43 7.39 4.71
N CYS A 78 -2.09 7.45 4.80
CA CYS A 78 -1.34 8.70 4.74
C CYS A 78 -1.58 9.44 3.41
N LEU A 79 -1.56 8.71 2.28
CA LEU A 79 -1.88 9.27 0.96
C LEU A 79 -3.34 9.69 0.86
N LEU A 80 -4.27 8.88 1.36
CA LEU A 80 -5.70 9.19 1.35
C LEU A 80 -6.01 10.48 2.12
N ILE A 81 -5.53 10.60 3.37
CA ILE A 81 -5.74 11.79 4.22
C ILE A 81 -5.17 13.04 3.54
N THR A 82 -3.99 12.91 2.94
CA THR A 82 -3.34 14.02 2.24
C THR A 82 -4.08 14.41 0.96
N GLY A 83 -4.60 13.41 0.23
CA GLY A 83 -5.44 13.61 -0.95
C GLY A 83 -6.80 14.23 -0.62
N LEU A 84 -7.38 13.91 0.54
CA LEU A 84 -8.61 14.55 1.05
C LEU A 84 -8.37 16.03 1.31
N LYS A 85 -7.24 16.37 1.96
CA LYS A 85 -6.85 17.76 2.21
C LYS A 85 -6.70 18.59 0.93
N HIS A 86 -6.32 17.94 -0.19
CA HIS A 86 -6.12 18.60 -1.49
C HIS A 86 -7.28 18.37 -2.48
N ASN A 87 -8.45 17.86 -2.04
CA ASN A 87 -9.66 17.66 -2.86
C ASN A 87 -9.50 16.74 -4.11
N ARG A 88 -8.64 15.72 -4.06
CA ARG A 88 -8.32 14.85 -5.23
C ARG A 88 -9.22 13.61 -5.36
N LYS A 89 -10.46 13.80 -5.83
CA LYS A 89 -11.52 12.77 -5.92
C LYS A 89 -11.13 11.45 -6.62
N GLN A 90 -10.39 11.50 -7.73
CA GLN A 90 -10.02 10.28 -8.48
C GLN A 90 -8.93 9.45 -7.79
N GLU A 91 -7.93 10.08 -7.20
CA GLU A 91 -6.82 9.38 -6.54
C GLU A 91 -7.23 8.79 -5.19
N LEU A 92 -8.22 9.41 -4.54
CA LEU A 92 -8.84 8.92 -3.31
C LEU A 92 -9.43 7.52 -3.45
N ALA A 93 -9.97 7.18 -4.62
CA ALA A 93 -10.51 5.85 -4.87
C ALA A 93 -9.42 4.78 -4.89
N ILE A 94 -8.25 5.08 -5.49
CA ILE A 94 -7.12 4.15 -5.59
C ILE A 94 -6.48 3.94 -4.22
N ASP A 95 -6.24 5.02 -3.48
CA ASP A 95 -5.68 4.94 -2.13
C ASP A 95 -6.65 4.22 -1.17
N GLY A 96 -7.95 4.52 -1.29
CA GLY A 96 -9.02 3.84 -0.56
C GLY A 96 -9.06 2.34 -0.82
N LEU A 97 -9.01 1.93 -2.09
CA LEU A 97 -8.89 0.52 -2.48
C LEU A 97 -7.63 -0.13 -1.90
N GLY A 98 -6.50 0.60 -1.88
CA GLY A 98 -5.27 0.15 -1.23
C GLY A 98 -5.46 -0.14 0.26
N ILE A 99 -6.16 0.75 0.99
CA ILE A 99 -6.48 0.55 2.41
C ILE A 99 -7.37 -0.67 2.60
N PHE A 100 -8.46 -0.79 1.83
CA PHE A 100 -9.35 -1.95 1.93
C PHE A 100 -8.63 -3.26 1.61
N ALA A 101 -7.77 -3.27 0.59
CA ALA A 101 -6.95 -4.42 0.24
C ALA A 101 -6.00 -4.81 1.39
N ALA A 102 -5.30 -3.85 2.00
CA ALA A 102 -4.40 -4.10 3.13
C ALA A 102 -5.18 -4.58 4.38
N LEU A 103 -6.30 -3.94 4.71
CA LEU A 103 -7.16 -4.32 5.84
C LEU A 103 -7.81 -5.69 5.64
N SER A 104 -8.16 -6.08 4.41
CA SER A 104 -8.70 -7.41 4.11
C SER A 104 -7.73 -8.54 4.50
N ILE A 105 -6.42 -8.25 4.47
CA ILE A 105 -5.36 -9.17 4.91
C ILE A 105 -5.23 -9.16 6.43
N LEU A 106 -5.40 -8.00 7.08
CA LEU A 106 -5.36 -7.86 8.54
C LEU A 106 -6.47 -8.63 9.24
N PHE A 107 -7.70 -8.45 8.74
CA PHE A 107 -8.92 -9.02 9.31
C PHE A 107 -9.29 -10.38 8.74
N SER A 108 -8.49 -10.91 7.80
CA SER A 108 -8.60 -12.31 7.41
C SER A 108 -8.27 -13.19 8.63
N LYS A 109 -9.31 -13.59 9.37
CA LYS A 109 -9.20 -14.55 10.47
C LYS A 109 -8.40 -15.76 10.00
N ASN A 110 -7.41 -16.16 10.81
CA ASN A 110 -6.97 -17.54 10.85
C ASN A 110 -8.20 -18.35 11.23
N CYS A 111 -8.87 -18.98 10.28
CA CYS A 111 -9.63 -20.18 10.60
C CYS A 111 -8.60 -21.16 11.12
N LYS A 112 -8.54 -21.30 12.45
CA LYS A 112 -7.78 -22.34 13.13
C LYS A 112 -8.10 -23.66 12.42
N ASN A 113 -7.04 -24.37 12.04
CA ASN A 113 -7.11 -25.81 11.81
C ASN A 113 -7.59 -26.46 13.11
#